data_AF-A0AAD6T844-F1
#
_entry.id   AF-A0AAD6T844-F1
#
_cell.length_a   1.000
_cell.length_b   1.000
_cell.length_c   1.000
_cell.angle_alpha   90.00
_cell.angle_beta   90.00
_cell.angle_gamma   90.00
#
_symmetry.space_group_name_H-M   'P 1'
#
loop_
_entity.id
_entity.type
_entity.pdbx_description
1 polymer ?
#
loop_
_entity_poly.entity_id
_entity_poly.type
_entity_poly.pdbx_seq_one_letter_code
_entity_poly.pdbx_strand_id
1 'polypeptide(L)'
;FEIGVANEPDLRAALHSDEEWIATLLASTSNSRSAKEDVLLLKGESAQCFLDVAQDVSRCLQTYYAYLRAWRLIGKLSKLRNLFPSSFFITGITGRERHPSFAGGFADIYRASY
;
A
#
# COMPACT_ATOMS: atom_id res chain seq x y z
N PHE A 1 -1.84 27.83 -13.72
CA PHE A 1 -0.55 27.58 -13.07
C PHE A 1 -0.03 26.25 -13.57
N GLU A 2 0.75 26.30 -14.64
CA GLU A 2 1.44 25.13 -15.20
C GLU A 2 2.65 24.84 -14.31
N ILE A 3 2.64 23.69 -13.62
CA ILE A 3 3.79 23.26 -12.83
C ILE A 3 4.80 22.67 -13.81
N GLY A 4 5.83 23.45 -14.12
CA GLY A 4 7.04 22.96 -14.74
C GLY A 4 7.77 22.00 -13.80
N VAL A 5 7.32 20.74 -13.74
CA VAL A 5 8.09 19.63 -13.16
C VAL A 5 9.13 19.22 -14.20
N ALA A 6 10.07 20.12 -14.46
CA ALA A 6 11.19 19.85 -15.35
C ALA A 6 12.14 18.89 -14.63
N ASN A 7 12.08 17.61 -15.00
CA ASN A 7 13.13 16.59 -15.00
C ASN A 7 14.48 16.95 -14.32
N GLU A 8 14.48 17.21 -13.02
CA GLU A 8 15.73 17.37 -12.27
C GLU A 8 16.09 16.00 -11.68
N PRO A 9 17.16 15.35 -12.15
CA PRO A 9 17.57 14.03 -11.66
C PRO A 9 17.83 14.07 -10.15
N ASP A 10 18.26 15.22 -9.63
CA ASP A 10 18.52 15.45 -8.21
C ASP A 10 17.24 15.43 -7.37
N LEU A 11 16.13 15.99 -7.88
CA LEU A 11 14.84 15.95 -7.21
C LEU A 11 14.31 14.50 -7.15
N ARG A 12 14.43 13.75 -8.24
CA ARG A 12 14.01 12.34 -8.27
C ARG A 12 14.86 11.48 -7.34
N ALA A 13 16.16 11.72 -7.28
CA ALA A 13 17.07 11.03 -6.38
C ALA A 13 16.75 11.33 -4.91
N ALA A 14 16.48 12.59 -4.57
CA ALA A 14 16.07 12.98 -3.23
C ALA A 14 14.75 12.30 -2.81
N LEU A 15 13.73 12.35 -3.67
CA LEU A 15 12.44 11.68 -3.42
C LEU A 15 12.60 10.17 -3.26
N HIS A 16 13.44 9.54 -4.07
CA HIS A 16 13.69 8.10 -3.95
C HIS A 16 14.39 7.75 -2.64
N SER A 17 15.38 8.55 -2.22
CA SER A 17 16.04 8.39 -0.92
C SER A 17 15.05 8.50 0.24
N ASP A 18 14.10 9.43 0.16
CA ASP A 18 13.07 9.59 1.18
C ASP A 18 12.13 8.36 1.23
N GLU A 19 11.71 7.84 0.07
CA GLU A 19 10.91 6.61 -0.01
C GLU A 19 11.64 5.42 0.63
N GLU A 20 12.94 5.26 0.39
CA GLU A 20 13.74 4.19 0.98
C GLU A 20 13.88 4.33 2.50
N TRP A 21 14.06 5.57 2.98
CA TRP A 21 14.14 5.84 4.42
C TRP A 21 12.82 5.52 5.12
N ILE A 22 11.69 5.95 4.54
CA ILE A 22 10.36 5.65 5.06
C ILE A 22 10.08 4.14 5.02
N ALA A 23 10.49 3.43 3.97
CA ALA A 23 10.35 1.98 3.89
C ALA A 23 11.17 1.27 4.99
N THR A 24 12.37 1.77 5.29
CA THR A 24 13.20 1.26 6.39
C THR A 24 12.53 1.48 7.74
N LEU A 25 11.95 2.66 7.97
CA LEU A 25 11.13 2.93 9.16
C LEU A 25 9.95 1.97 9.26
N LEU A 26 9.19 1.79 8.19
CA LEU A 26 8.05 0.86 8.14
C LEU A 26 8.46 -0.58 8.47
N ALA A 27 9.61 -1.03 7.96
CA ALA A 27 10.16 -2.35 8.27
C ALA A 27 10.52 -2.46 9.76
N SER A 28 11.15 -1.43 10.34
CA SER A 28 11.50 -1.39 11.75
C SER A 28 10.26 -1.42 12.66
N THR A 29 9.26 -0.60 12.35
CA THR A 29 7.97 -0.55 13.03
C THR A 29 7.26 -1.88 12.97
N SER A 30 7.24 -2.52 11.79
CA SER A 30 6.62 -3.84 11.60
C SER A 30 7.32 -4.97 12.35
N ASN A 31 8.60 -4.79 12.70
CA ASN A 31 9.36 -5.74 13.51
C ASN A 31 9.16 -5.51 15.01
N SER A 32 9.12 -4.26 15.46
CA SER A 32 8.95 -3.92 16.88
C SER A 32 7.53 -4.15 17.40
N ARG A 33 7.40 -4.88 18.51
CA ARG A 33 6.10 -5.17 19.11
C ARG A 33 5.40 -3.92 19.64
N SER A 34 6.11 -3.07 20.37
CA SER A 34 5.55 -1.83 20.93
C SER A 34 5.09 -0.90 19.81
N ALA A 35 5.93 -0.70 18.80
CA ALA A 35 5.61 0.19 17.68
C ALA A 35 4.38 -0.30 16.88
N LYS A 36 4.21 -1.63 16.74
CA LYS A 36 2.99 -2.20 16.15
C LYS A 36 1.75 -1.88 16.98
N GLU A 37 1.84 -2.00 18.30
CA GLU A 37 0.72 -1.70 19.20
C GLU A 37 0.34 -0.22 19.09
N ASP A 38 1.33 0.69 19.07
CA ASP A 38 1.11 2.13 18.87
C ASP A 38 0.42 2.44 17.53
N VAL A 39 0.87 1.81 16.44
CA VAL A 39 0.23 1.95 15.12
C VAL A 39 -1.24 1.51 15.15
N LEU A 40 -1.55 0.41 15.85
CA LEU A 40 -2.93 -0.08 15.96
C LEU A 40 -3.82 0.85 16.82
N LEU A 41 -3.23 1.70 17.65
CA LEU A 41 -3.95 2.72 18.42
C LEU A 41 -4.28 3.97 17.61
N LEU A 42 -3.66 4.18 16.44
CA LEU A 42 -3.99 5.28 15.53
C LEU A 42 -5.47 5.27 15.15
N LYS A 43 -6.07 6.46 15.01
CA LYS A 43 -7.49 6.67 14.68
C LYS A 43 -7.65 7.81 13.67
N GLY A 44 -8.81 7.85 13.02
CA GLY A 44 -9.21 8.95 12.13
C GLY A 44 -8.17 9.20 11.04
N GLU A 45 -7.86 10.47 10.82
CA GLU A 45 -6.91 10.93 9.80
C GLU A 45 -5.52 10.29 9.94
N SER A 46 -5.01 10.14 11.17
CA SER A 46 -3.67 9.57 11.37
C SER A 46 -3.59 8.10 10.99
N ALA A 47 -4.67 7.34 11.18
CA ALA A 47 -4.75 5.95 10.72
C ALA A 47 -4.80 5.88 9.19
N GLN A 48 -5.58 6.77 8.56
CA GLN A 48 -5.67 6.83 7.09
C GLN A 48 -4.32 7.23 6.46
N CYS A 49 -3.69 8.28 6.98
CA CYS A 49 -2.38 8.74 6.53
C CYS A 49 -1.31 7.65 6.64
N PHE A 50 -1.30 6.91 7.76
CA PHE A 50 -0.41 5.76 7.91
C PHE A 50 -0.66 4.68 6.85
N LEU A 51 -1.93 4.33 6.60
CA LEU A 51 -2.29 3.31 5.60
C LEU A 51 -1.83 3.70 4.19
N ASP A 52 -2.03 4.97 3.82
CA ASP A 52 -1.67 5.50 2.51
C ASP A 52 -0.16 5.49 2.32
N VAL A 53 0.59 6.08 3.26
CA VAL A 53 2.06 6.11 3.20
C VAL A 53 2.64 4.69 3.23
N ALA A 54 2.14 3.83 4.11
CA ALA A 54 2.64 2.47 4.23
C ALA A 54 2.40 1.64 2.97
N GLN A 55 1.26 1.83 2.29
CA GLN A 55 1.03 1.22 1.00
C GLN A 55 2.01 1.73 -0.05
N ASP A 56 2.17 3.05 -0.16
CA ASP A 56 2.99 3.69 -1.20
C ASP A 56 4.48 3.31 -1.09
N VAL A 57 5.02 3.17 0.12
CA VAL A 57 6.42 2.80 0.35
C VAL A 57 6.64 1.29 0.48
N SER A 58 5.58 0.48 0.57
CA SER A 58 5.72 -0.98 0.68
C SER A 58 6.42 -1.60 -0.52
N ARG A 59 6.30 -0.99 -1.71
CA ARG A 59 7.01 -1.39 -2.94
C ARG A 59 8.53 -1.24 -2.83
N CYS A 60 9.00 -0.37 -1.94
CA CYS A 60 10.43 -0.12 -1.72
C CYS A 60 11.03 -1.09 -0.67
N LEU A 61 10.22 -1.98 -0.08
CA LEU A 61 10.72 -2.97 0.87
C LEU A 61 11.53 -4.05 0.15
N GLN A 62 12.84 -4.07 0.43
CA GLN A 62 13.80 -4.94 -0.26
C GLN A 62 13.62 -6.44 0.02
N THR A 63 12.94 -6.82 1.11
CA THR A 63 12.74 -8.23 1.47
C THR A 63 11.28 -8.63 1.49
N TYR A 64 10.99 -9.80 0.92
CA TYR A 64 9.64 -10.38 0.94
C TYR A 64 9.07 -10.52 2.36
N TYR A 65 9.91 -10.86 3.35
CA TYR A 65 9.49 -10.93 4.75
C TYR A 65 9.18 -9.57 5.38
N ALA A 66 9.90 -8.51 5.01
CA ALA A 66 9.56 -7.16 5.46
C ALA A 66 8.24 -6.70 4.84
N TYR A 67 8.08 -6.92 3.53
CA TYR A 67 6.84 -6.68 2.80
C TYR A 67 5.65 -7.38 3.46
N LEU A 68 5.72 -8.70 3.69
CA LEU A 68 4.64 -9.44 4.33
C LEU A 68 4.30 -8.93 5.74
N ARG A 69 5.31 -8.53 6.53
CA ARG A 69 5.09 -8.01 7.87
C ARG A 69 4.41 -6.64 7.85
N ALA A 70 4.84 -5.75 6.97
CA ALA A 70 4.18 -4.46 6.75
C ALA A 70 2.73 -4.66 6.30
N TRP A 71 2.49 -5.53 5.32
CA TRP A 71 1.14 -5.83 4.83
C TRP A 71 0.23 -6.45 5.90
N ARG A 72 0.76 -7.30 6.78
CA ARG A 72 0.00 -7.79 7.94
C ARG A 72 -0.36 -6.67 8.91
N LEU A 73 0.52 -5.69 9.10
CA LEU A 73 0.25 -4.53 9.96
C LEU A 73 -0.82 -3.62 9.34
N ILE A 74 -0.69 -3.31 8.04
CA ILE A 74 -1.69 -2.58 7.25
C ILE A 74 -3.06 -3.27 7.37
N GLY A 75 -3.13 -4.57 7.05
CA GLY A 75 -4.39 -5.32 7.11
C GLY A 75 -5.02 -5.36 8.51
N LYS A 76 -4.21 -5.42 9.58
CA LYS A 76 -4.71 -5.34 10.96
C LYS A 76 -5.29 -3.97 11.28
N LEU A 77 -4.58 -2.89 10.94
CA LEU A 77 -5.06 -1.53 11.16
C LEU A 77 -6.35 -1.26 10.36
N SER A 78 -6.38 -1.66 9.09
CA SER A 78 -7.56 -1.58 8.24
C SER A 78 -8.76 -2.27 8.85
N LYS A 79 -8.59 -3.51 9.33
CA LYS A 79 -9.67 -4.28 9.97
C LYS A 79 -10.15 -3.63 11.28
N LEU A 80 -9.24 -3.09 12.10
CA LEU A 80 -9.59 -2.47 13.38
C LEU A 80 -10.31 -1.13 13.22
N ARG A 81 -9.98 -0.37 12.17
CA ARG A 81 -10.50 0.99 11.96
C ARG A 81 -11.57 1.08 10.87
N ASN A 82 -11.83 -0.02 10.16
CA ASN A 82 -12.70 -0.05 8.99
C ASN A 82 -12.26 0.99 7.93
N LEU A 83 -10.95 1.07 7.70
CA LEU A 83 -10.30 1.99 6.76
C LEU A 83 -9.50 1.19 5.74
N PHE A 84 -9.39 1.71 4.53
CA PHE A 84 -8.55 1.15 3.47
C PHE A 84 -7.61 2.22 2.96
N PRO A 85 -6.37 1.88 2.58
CA PRO A 85 -5.52 2.83 1.90
C PRO A 85 -6.25 3.45 0.70
N SER A 86 -6.05 4.74 0.45
CA SER A 86 -6.73 5.48 -0.62
C SER A 86 -6.35 4.98 -2.01
N SER A 87 -5.17 4.37 -2.15
CA SER A 87 -4.67 3.77 -3.39
C SER A 87 -5.04 2.28 -3.55
N PHE A 88 -5.96 1.73 -2.74
CA PHE A 88 -6.48 0.36 -2.87
C PHE A 88 -7.45 0.22 -4.07
N PHE A 89 -6.98 0.60 -5.26
CA PHE A 89 -7.65 0.28 -6.51
C PHE A 89 -7.18 -1.09 -6.98
N ILE A 90 -8.12 -1.99 -7.26
CA ILE A 90 -7.82 -3.21 -8.00
C ILE A 90 -7.48 -2.80 -9.44
N THR A 91 -6.21 -2.52 -9.72
CA THR A 91 -5.71 -2.32 -11.09
C THR A 91 -5.24 -3.66 -11.64
N GLY A 92 -5.70 -4.05 -12.84
CA GLY A 92 -5.35 -5.33 -13.47
C GLY A 92 -6.51 -6.32 -13.64
N ILE A 93 -7.75 -5.87 -13.48
CA ILE A 93 -8.92 -6.66 -13.87
C ILE A 93 -8.92 -6.79 -15.40
N THR A 94 -8.36 -7.88 -15.92
CA THR A 94 -8.41 -8.21 -17.34
C THR A 94 -9.68 -9.02 -17.60
N GLY A 95 -10.61 -8.43 -18.38
CA GLY A 95 -11.77 -9.16 -18.88
C GLY A 95 -11.29 -10.25 -19.84
N ARG A 96 -11.56 -11.52 -19.52
CA ARG A 96 -11.04 -12.67 -20.27
C ARG A 96 -11.64 -12.79 -21.68
N GLU A 97 -12.85 -12.27 -21.91
CA GLU A 97 -13.62 -12.52 -23.16
C GLU A 97 -14.39 -11.29 -23.65
N ARG A 98 -14.49 -11.13 -24.98
CA ARG A 98 -15.22 -10.04 -25.65
C ARG A 98 -16.75 -10.11 -25.44
N HIS A 99 -17.28 -11.31 -25.14
CA HIS A 99 -18.69 -11.57 -24.85
C HIS A 99 -18.82 -12.60 -23.71
N PRO A 100 -18.74 -12.17 -22.44
CA PRO A 100 -18.86 -13.08 -21.31
C PRO A 100 -20.31 -13.55 -21.16
N SER A 101 -20.60 -14.81 -21.49
CA SER A 101 -21.85 -15.46 -21.12
C SER A 101 -21.64 -16.23 -19.81
N PHE A 102 -21.75 -15.55 -18.66
CA PHE A 102 -21.55 -16.18 -17.36
C PHE A 102 -22.75 -15.95 -16.44
N ALA A 103 -23.35 -17.07 -15.99
CA ALA A 103 -24.40 -17.14 -14.98
C ALA A 103 -23.79 -17.50 -13.61
N GLY A 104 -22.80 -16.71 -13.17
CA GLY A 104 -22.02 -16.95 -11.95
C GLY A 104 -21.72 -15.66 -11.18
N GLY A 105 -21.22 -15.79 -9.95
CA GLY A 105 -20.95 -14.66 -9.04
C GLY A 105 -19.70 -13.86 -9.42
N PHE A 106 -19.44 -12.73 -8.75
CA PHE A 106 -18.32 -11.82 -9.03
C PHE A 106 -16.94 -12.53 -9.11
N ALA A 107 -16.76 -13.61 -8.32
CA ALA A 107 -15.54 -14.42 -8.30
C ALA A 107 -15.34 -15.29 -9.56
N ASP A 108 -16.41 -15.59 -10.31
CA ASP A 108 -16.34 -16.35 -11.55
C ASP A 108 -15.92 -15.47 -12.73
N ILE A 109 -16.16 -14.16 -12.63
CA ILE A 109 -15.92 -13.19 -13.69
C ILE A 109 -14.49 -12.61 -13.59
N TYR A 110 -13.96 -12.46 -12.38
CA TYR A 110 -12.70 -11.78 -12.14
C TYR A 110 -11.79 -12.60 -11.21
N ARG A 111 -10.80 -13.26 -11.81
CA ARG A 111 -9.74 -13.92 -11.04
C ARG A 111 -8.64 -12.90 -10.74
N ALA A 112 -8.53 -12.48 -9.48
CA ALA A 112 -7.37 -11.69 -9.04
C ALA A 112 -6.10 -12.55 -9.13
N SER A 113 -5.10 -12.09 -9.88
CA SER A 113 -3.75 -12.63 -9.83
C SER A 113 -2.96 -11.90 -8.74
N TYR A 114 -2.34 -12.65 -7.83
CA TYR A 114 -1.41 -12.14 -6.82
C TYR A 114 0.02 -12.13 -7.35
#